data_AF-A0A945UDR8-F1
#
_entry.id   AF-A0A945UDR8-F1
#
_cell.length_a   1.000
_cell.length_b   1.000
_cell.length_c   1.000
_cell.angle_alpha   90.00
_cell.angle_beta   90.00
_cell.angle_gamma   90.00
#
_symmetry.space_group_name_H-M   'P 1'
#
loop_
_entity.id
_entity.type
_entity.pdbx_description
1 polymer ?
#
loop_
_entity_poly.entity_id
_entity_poly.type
_entity_poly.pdbx_seq_one_letter_code
_entity_poly.pdbx_strand_id
1 'polypeptide(L)'
;MKRVFLILLVFGVGLAQAEPVTWYLVDANFAGGGSASGSFDYDADTNVYSSVAVTSTSGNTFAGAEYRYGMLSSNYLPSATNVNFSPASQPVANEGALVMAFASALTNAGGVVDIVVGSSLSKEGLCVEAPLLPEQRLSCDGGGNVNWLRTFKEGFVTSAPNTE
;
A
#
# COMPACT_ATOMS: atom_id res chain seq x y z
N MET A 1 -38.64 19.55 -52.70
CA MET A 1 -38.80 19.17 -51.29
C MET A 1 -37.56 18.36 -50.88
N LYS A 2 -36.61 18.96 -50.16
CA LYS A 2 -35.34 18.31 -49.74
C LYS A 2 -35.59 17.56 -48.44
N ARG A 3 -35.48 16.23 -48.48
CA ARG A 3 -35.59 15.36 -47.31
C ARG A 3 -34.28 15.44 -46.53
N VAL A 4 -34.31 16.03 -45.34
CA VAL A 4 -33.18 16.05 -44.41
C VAL A 4 -33.24 14.76 -43.59
N PHE A 5 -32.25 13.89 -43.76
CA PHE A 5 -32.06 12.70 -42.92
C PHE A 5 -31.30 13.11 -41.67
N LEU A 6 -31.94 13.00 -40.50
CA LEU A 6 -31.30 13.18 -39.20
C LEU A 6 -30.60 11.87 -38.83
N ILE A 7 -29.27 11.83 -38.88
CA ILE A 7 -28.48 10.68 -38.43
C ILE A 7 -28.27 10.82 -36.91
N LEU A 8 -28.91 9.96 -36.14
CA LEU A 8 -28.74 9.86 -34.69
C LEU A 8 -27.45 9.09 -34.40
N LEU A 9 -26.38 9.80 -34.02
CA LEU A 9 -25.09 9.22 -33.68
C LEU A 9 -25.17 8.67 -32.25
N VAL A 10 -25.44 7.37 -32.13
CA VAL A 10 -25.43 6.66 -30.83
C VAL A 10 -23.96 6.51 -30.41
N PHE A 11 -23.47 7.43 -29.59
CA PHE A 11 -22.22 7.24 -28.85
C PHE A 11 -22.48 6.14 -27.82
N GLY A 12 -22.03 4.92 -28.15
CA GLY A 12 -21.87 3.86 -27.16
C GLY A 12 -20.84 4.32 -26.15
N VAL A 13 -21.28 4.80 -25.00
CA VAL A 13 -20.40 5.08 -23.86
C VAL A 13 -19.96 3.71 -23.36
N GLY A 14 -18.80 3.24 -23.86
CA GLY A 14 -18.14 2.10 -23.26
C GLY A 14 -17.86 2.46 -21.80
N LEU A 15 -18.37 1.67 -20.87
CA LEU A 15 -17.91 1.71 -19.49
C LEU A 15 -16.45 1.27 -19.54
N ALA A 16 -15.54 2.22 -19.62
CA ALA A 16 -14.13 1.95 -19.37
C ALA A 16 -14.04 1.58 -17.88
N GLN A 17 -14.16 0.30 -17.59
CA GLN A 17 -13.82 -0.21 -16.27
C GLN A 17 -12.30 -0.12 -16.19
N ALA A 18 -11.80 0.77 -15.36
CA ALA A 18 -10.38 0.96 -15.26
C ALA A 18 -9.81 -0.25 -14.51
N GLU A 19 -8.95 -1.00 -15.18
CA GLU A 19 -8.30 -2.16 -14.58
C GLU A 19 -7.39 -1.71 -13.42
N PRO A 20 -7.15 -2.56 -12.42
CA PRO A 20 -6.19 -2.29 -11.35
C PRO A 20 -4.83 -1.84 -11.92
N VAL A 21 -4.23 -0.83 -11.30
CA VAL A 21 -2.93 -0.29 -11.71
C VAL A 21 -1.84 -0.85 -10.81
N THR A 22 -0.77 -1.37 -11.41
CA THR A 22 0.44 -1.76 -10.67
C THR A 22 1.26 -0.52 -10.30
N TRP A 23 1.61 -0.42 -9.02
CA TRP A 23 2.44 0.61 -8.43
C TRP A 23 3.76 0.02 -7.93
N TYR A 24 4.87 0.65 -8.27
CA TYR A 24 6.23 0.25 -7.90
C TYR A 24 6.80 1.21 -6.86
N LEU A 25 7.40 0.67 -5.80
CA LEU A 25 8.17 1.47 -4.83
C LEU A 25 9.53 1.84 -5.45
N VAL A 26 9.85 3.12 -5.45
CA VAL A 26 11.11 3.66 -5.98
C VAL A 26 11.75 4.59 -4.96
N ASP A 27 13.06 4.44 -4.77
CA ASP A 27 13.88 5.18 -3.80
C ASP A 27 13.29 5.19 -2.38
N ALA A 28 12.56 4.13 -2.01
CA ALA A 28 11.86 4.03 -0.74
C ALA A 28 12.80 3.64 0.40
N ASN A 29 13.56 4.61 0.91
CA ASN A 29 14.61 4.40 1.90
C ASN A 29 14.14 4.75 3.32
N PHE A 30 14.58 3.96 4.31
CA PHE A 30 14.25 4.19 5.71
C PHE A 30 15.28 5.09 6.42
N ALA A 31 14.80 5.85 7.40
CA ALA A 31 15.66 6.51 8.37
C ALA A 31 16.41 5.45 9.19
N GLY A 32 17.74 5.56 9.26
CA GLY A 32 18.58 4.54 9.92
C GLY A 32 18.99 3.37 9.02
N GLY A 33 18.75 3.47 7.70
CA GLY A 33 19.25 2.52 6.71
C GLY A 33 18.26 1.42 6.33
N GLY A 34 18.60 0.71 5.26
CA GLY A 34 17.71 -0.20 4.56
C GLY A 34 16.74 0.54 3.63
N SER A 35 16.09 -0.23 2.78
CA SER A 35 15.15 0.22 1.76
C SER A 35 13.98 -0.75 1.65
N ALA A 36 12.86 -0.29 1.10
CA ALA A 36 11.76 -1.11 0.63
C ALA A 36 11.70 -1.06 -0.91
N SER A 37 11.33 -2.17 -1.52
CA SER A 37 11.22 -2.31 -2.97
C SER A 37 10.14 -3.32 -3.33
N GLY A 38 9.66 -3.27 -4.56
CA GLY A 38 8.64 -4.18 -5.07
C GLY A 38 7.40 -3.44 -5.56
N SER A 39 6.27 -4.13 -5.60
CA SER A 39 5.04 -3.59 -6.17
C SER A 39 3.77 -4.10 -5.51
N PHE A 40 2.68 -3.40 -5.80
CA PHE A 40 1.31 -3.82 -5.49
C PHE A 40 0.37 -3.30 -6.58
N ASP A 41 -0.77 -3.97 -6.76
CA ASP A 41 -1.85 -3.47 -7.59
C ASP A 41 -2.83 -2.69 -6.72
N TYR A 42 -3.39 -1.61 -7.26
CA TYR A 42 -4.46 -0.83 -6.63
C TYR A 42 -5.55 -0.50 -7.65
N ASP A 43 -6.79 -0.80 -7.28
CA ASP A 43 -7.99 -0.37 -8.00
C ASP A 43 -8.71 0.72 -7.21
N ALA A 44 -8.73 1.93 -7.75
CA ALA A 44 -9.34 3.11 -7.15
C ALA A 44 -10.89 3.09 -7.21
N ASP A 45 -11.48 2.32 -8.13
CA ASP A 45 -12.94 2.21 -8.27
C ASP A 45 -13.52 1.31 -7.17
N THR A 46 -12.79 0.23 -6.82
CA THR A 46 -13.19 -0.71 -5.77
C THR A 46 -12.47 -0.48 -4.44
N ASN A 47 -11.46 0.38 -4.42
CA ASN A 47 -10.56 0.61 -3.28
C ASN A 47 -9.90 -0.67 -2.77
N VAL A 48 -9.40 -1.50 -3.70
CA VAL A 48 -8.80 -2.80 -3.41
C VAL A 48 -7.31 -2.77 -3.74
N TYR A 49 -6.51 -3.24 -2.79
CA TYR A 49 -5.10 -3.58 -3.01
C TYR A 49 -4.95 -5.08 -3.29
N SER A 50 -4.15 -5.45 -4.27
CA SER A 50 -3.88 -6.85 -4.62
C SER A 50 -2.43 -7.05 -5.09
N SER A 51 -2.04 -8.31 -5.35
CA SER A 51 -0.71 -8.66 -5.90
C SER A 51 0.49 -8.06 -5.16
N VAL A 52 0.36 -7.84 -3.85
CA VAL A 52 1.39 -7.17 -3.05
C VAL A 52 2.61 -8.09 -2.93
N ALA A 53 3.73 -7.61 -3.45
CA ALA A 53 5.03 -8.22 -3.39
C ALA A 53 6.05 -7.12 -3.06
N VAL A 54 6.10 -6.74 -1.78
CA VAL A 54 7.04 -5.73 -1.27
C VAL A 54 8.04 -6.42 -0.35
N THR A 55 9.30 -6.03 -0.43
CA THR A 55 10.37 -6.52 0.44
C THR A 55 11.13 -5.35 1.02
N SER A 56 11.66 -5.51 2.23
CA SER A 56 12.59 -4.55 2.81
C SER A 56 13.89 -5.19 3.22
N THR A 57 14.96 -4.39 3.17
CA THR A 57 16.32 -4.80 3.54
C THR A 57 16.67 -4.39 4.96
N SER A 58 17.73 -4.98 5.50
CA SER A 58 18.21 -4.67 6.83
C SER A 58 18.66 -3.21 6.96
N GLY A 59 18.42 -2.66 8.15
CA GLY A 59 18.94 -1.38 8.59
C GLY A 59 19.46 -1.49 10.02
N ASN A 60 19.64 -0.36 10.71
CA ASN A 60 20.22 -0.36 12.05
C ASN A 60 19.33 -1.01 13.12
N THR A 61 18.00 -0.97 12.96
CA THR A 61 17.03 -1.38 13.98
C THR A 61 16.12 -2.52 13.54
N PHE A 62 16.16 -2.93 12.27
CA PHE A 62 15.27 -3.94 11.71
C PHE A 62 15.97 -4.77 10.63
N ALA A 63 15.73 -6.08 10.62
CA ALA A 63 16.38 -7.01 9.69
C ALA A 63 15.80 -6.96 8.27
N GLY A 64 14.64 -6.32 8.10
CA GLY A 64 13.85 -6.39 6.87
C GLY A 64 12.85 -7.55 6.90
N ALA A 65 11.87 -7.51 6.01
CA ALA A 65 10.86 -8.55 5.87
C ALA A 65 10.31 -8.60 4.45
N GLU A 66 9.63 -9.68 4.12
CA GLU A 66 8.75 -9.72 2.95
C GLU A 66 7.31 -9.41 3.37
N TYR A 67 6.60 -8.71 2.50
CA TYR A 67 5.23 -8.26 2.74
C TYR A 67 4.30 -8.80 1.66
N ARG A 68 3.09 -9.13 2.10
CA ARG A 68 1.94 -9.52 1.28
C ARG A 68 0.74 -8.68 1.69
N TYR A 69 -0.36 -8.85 0.97
CA TYR A 69 -1.61 -8.22 1.38
C TYR A 69 -2.10 -8.88 2.67
N GLY A 70 -2.24 -8.08 3.71
CA GLY A 70 -2.82 -8.52 4.97
C GLY A 70 -3.24 -7.30 5.76
N MET A 71 -4.43 -7.37 6.36
CA MET A 71 -4.92 -6.32 7.22
C MET A 71 -4.19 -6.41 8.55
N LEU A 72 -3.49 -5.33 8.91
CA LEU A 72 -2.89 -5.19 10.22
C LEU A 72 -3.95 -4.88 11.26
N SER A 73 -5.11 -4.29 10.90
CA SER A 73 -6.26 -4.11 11.80
C SER A 73 -7.57 -3.88 11.04
N SER A 74 -8.69 -4.33 11.61
CA SER A 74 -10.04 -3.96 11.12
C SER A 74 -10.33 -2.46 11.25
N ASN A 75 -9.61 -1.75 12.12
CA ASN A 75 -9.71 -0.30 12.31
C ASN A 75 -8.85 0.51 11.34
N TYR A 76 -7.99 -0.15 10.57
CA TYR A 76 -7.12 0.47 9.58
C TYR A 76 -7.54 -0.04 8.21
N LEU A 77 -8.60 0.59 7.69
CA LEU A 77 -9.09 0.27 6.37
C LEU A 77 -8.15 0.90 5.33
N PRO A 78 -7.68 0.12 4.33
CA PRO A 78 -6.93 0.69 3.24
C PRO A 78 -7.79 1.71 2.49
N SER A 79 -7.15 2.78 2.02
CA SER A 79 -7.75 3.81 1.17
C SER A 79 -6.76 4.18 0.07
N ALA A 80 -7.20 5.00 -0.88
CA ALA A 80 -6.30 5.56 -1.90
C ALA A 80 -5.10 6.33 -1.32
N THR A 81 -5.14 6.74 -0.05
CA THR A 81 -4.07 7.51 0.61
C THR A 81 -3.31 6.74 1.67
N ASN A 82 -3.71 5.52 2.01
CA ASN A 82 -3.03 4.74 3.04
C ASN A 82 -3.22 3.23 2.87
N VAL A 83 -2.16 2.48 3.16
CA VAL A 83 -2.21 1.01 3.14
C VAL A 83 -1.31 0.43 4.22
N ASN A 84 -1.59 -0.81 4.59
CA ASN A 84 -0.79 -1.61 5.50
C ASN A 84 -0.53 -2.99 4.87
N PHE A 85 0.66 -3.53 5.09
CA PHE A 85 1.06 -4.85 4.64
C PHE A 85 1.65 -5.67 5.79
N SER A 86 1.46 -6.99 5.74
CA SER A 86 1.99 -7.98 6.68
C SER A 86 2.61 -9.16 5.93
N PRO A 87 3.59 -9.89 6.52
CA PRO A 87 4.24 -11.03 5.87
C PRO A 87 3.29 -12.20 5.57
N ALA A 88 2.28 -12.40 6.40
CA ALA A 88 1.20 -13.37 6.19
C ALA A 88 -0.18 -12.70 6.05
N SER A 89 -1.17 -13.47 5.57
CA SER A 89 -2.58 -13.04 5.48
C SER A 89 -3.24 -12.79 6.84
N GLN A 90 -2.54 -13.12 7.94
CA GLN A 90 -2.92 -12.85 9.32
C GLN A 90 -1.71 -12.33 10.10
N PRO A 91 -1.89 -11.40 11.05
CA PRO A 91 -0.80 -10.92 11.90
C PRO A 91 -0.23 -12.03 12.80
N VAL A 92 1.09 -12.28 12.71
CA VAL A 92 1.82 -13.18 13.61
C VAL A 92 2.82 -12.37 14.45
N ALA A 93 3.09 -12.84 15.67
CA ALA A 93 4.02 -12.23 16.60
C ALA A 93 5.42 -12.20 15.98
N ASN A 94 6.11 -11.09 16.15
CA ASN A 94 7.46 -10.87 15.63
C ASN A 94 7.57 -10.95 14.10
N GLU A 95 6.45 -10.87 13.37
CA GLU A 95 6.46 -10.63 11.93
C GLU A 95 6.52 -9.14 11.63
N GLY A 96 7.06 -8.79 10.45
CA GLY A 96 7.12 -7.41 9.98
C GLY A 96 5.74 -6.77 9.85
N ALA A 97 5.67 -5.45 9.97
CA ALA A 97 4.49 -4.67 9.67
C ALA A 97 4.93 -3.42 8.92
N LEU A 98 4.36 -3.19 7.75
CA LEU A 98 4.65 -2.03 6.92
C LEU A 98 3.39 -1.19 6.74
N VAL A 99 3.48 0.09 7.02
CA VAL A 99 2.40 1.05 6.77
C VAL A 99 2.95 2.16 5.90
N MET A 100 2.18 2.55 4.88
CA MET A 100 2.49 3.67 4.01
C MET A 100 1.29 4.60 3.91
N ALA A 101 1.58 5.89 3.99
CA ALA A 101 0.67 6.95 3.59
C ALA A 101 1.22 7.65 2.35
N PHE A 102 0.33 8.12 1.50
CA PHE A 102 0.64 8.72 0.22
C PHE A 102 0.28 10.22 0.23
N ALA A 103 1.11 11.04 -0.42
CA ALA A 103 0.91 12.50 -0.45
C ALA A 103 -0.35 12.92 -1.22
N SER A 104 -0.84 12.06 -2.11
CA SER A 104 -2.12 12.19 -2.82
C SER A 104 -2.77 10.81 -2.99
N ALA A 105 -4.06 10.80 -3.37
CA ALA A 105 -4.77 9.57 -3.64
C ALA A 105 -4.19 8.85 -4.87
N LEU A 106 -3.93 7.55 -4.73
CA LEU A 106 -3.66 6.67 -5.87
C LEU A 106 -4.90 6.59 -6.76
N THR A 107 -4.72 6.54 -8.08
CA THR A 107 -5.83 6.51 -9.04
C THR A 107 -5.60 5.49 -10.14
N ASN A 108 -6.67 5.05 -10.81
CA ASN A 108 -6.57 4.17 -11.97
C ASN A 108 -5.97 4.86 -13.23
N ALA A 109 -5.67 6.17 -13.16
CA ALA A 109 -4.88 6.85 -14.17
C ALA A 109 -3.37 6.67 -13.97
N GLY A 110 -2.95 6.11 -12.83
CA GLY A 110 -1.55 5.98 -12.46
C GLY A 110 -0.89 7.31 -12.14
N GLY A 111 0.43 7.38 -12.27
CA GLY A 111 1.25 8.56 -12.03
C GLY A 111 2.39 8.29 -11.06
N VAL A 112 2.90 9.37 -10.45
CA VAL A 112 3.92 9.34 -9.40
C VAL A 112 3.32 9.96 -8.14
N VAL A 113 3.43 9.28 -7.01
CA VAL A 113 2.90 9.73 -5.73
C VAL A 113 3.93 9.52 -4.64
N ASP A 114 4.32 10.60 -3.96
CA ASP A 114 5.30 10.56 -2.88
C ASP A 114 4.77 9.77 -1.68
N ILE A 115 5.68 9.02 -1.04
CA ILE A 115 5.43 8.43 0.27
C ILE A 115 5.54 9.57 1.29
N VAL A 116 4.60 9.65 2.23
CA VAL A 116 4.65 10.65 3.31
C VAL A 116 5.76 10.26 4.29
N VAL A 117 6.86 11.01 4.31
CA VAL A 117 8.07 10.73 5.10
C VAL A 117 8.09 11.45 6.45
N GLY A 118 8.97 11.00 7.36
CA GLY A 118 9.27 11.69 8.63
C GLY A 118 8.10 11.80 9.61
N SER A 119 6.97 11.16 9.31
CA SER A 119 5.76 11.16 10.14
C SER A 119 5.52 9.79 10.74
N SER A 120 4.65 9.71 11.74
CA SER A 120 4.14 8.44 12.26
C SER A 120 3.18 7.74 11.28
N LEU A 121 3.01 8.20 10.04
CA LEU A 121 2.08 7.60 9.09
C LEU A 121 2.75 6.50 8.25
N SER A 122 3.97 6.73 7.74
CA SER A 122 4.71 5.74 6.94
C SER A 122 5.90 5.17 7.71
N LYS A 123 5.82 3.88 8.06
CA LYS A 123 6.68 3.26 9.06
C LYS A 123 6.68 1.75 8.96
N GLU A 124 7.72 1.17 9.50
CA GLU A 124 7.93 -0.27 9.53
C GLU A 124 8.33 -0.72 10.94
N GLY A 125 7.88 -1.91 11.32
CA GLY A 125 8.11 -2.43 12.65
C GLY A 125 7.84 -3.92 12.77
N LEU A 126 7.82 -4.38 14.02
CA LEU A 126 7.46 -5.74 14.40
C LEU A 126 6.10 -5.76 15.05
N CYS A 127 5.23 -6.64 14.57
CA CYS A 127 4.08 -7.10 15.31
C CYS A 127 4.52 -7.61 16.69
N VAL A 128 3.93 -7.09 17.76
CA VAL A 128 4.18 -7.56 19.13
C VAL A 128 2.93 -8.23 19.69
N GLU A 129 3.13 -9.22 20.55
CA GLU A 129 2.02 -9.82 21.29
C GLU A 129 1.45 -8.79 22.28
N ALA A 130 0.12 -8.64 22.31
CA ALA A 130 -0.53 -7.91 23.40
C ALA A 130 -0.28 -8.67 24.72
N PRO A 131 -0.07 -7.99 25.86
CA PRO A 131 0.04 -8.65 27.15
C PRO A 131 -1.29 -9.33 27.52
N LEU A 132 -1.37 -10.61 27.17
CA LEU A 132 -2.31 -11.67 27.52
C LEU A 132 -3.52 -11.27 28.39
N LEU A 133 -4.64 -10.94 27.75
CA LEU A 133 -5.93 -11.47 28.20
C LEU A 133 -6.19 -12.76 27.40
N PRO A 134 -6.63 -13.86 28.04
CA PRO A 134 -6.73 -15.19 27.42
C PRO A 134 -7.68 -15.29 26.20
N GLU A 135 -8.47 -14.25 25.93
CA GLU A 135 -9.42 -14.17 24.82
C GLU A 135 -8.89 -13.33 23.64
N GLN A 136 -7.78 -12.59 23.81
CA GLN A 136 -7.25 -11.73 22.76
C GLN A 136 -6.27 -12.52 21.89
N ARG A 137 -6.78 -12.95 20.73
CA ARG A 137 -5.96 -13.53 19.66
C ARG A 137 -4.82 -12.56 19.33
N LEU A 138 -3.65 -13.13 19.05
CA LEU A 138 -2.49 -12.44 18.50
C LEU A 138 -2.92 -11.43 17.43
N SER A 139 -2.71 -10.15 17.71
CA SER A 139 -3.36 -9.10 16.95
C SER A 139 -2.42 -7.91 16.84
N CYS A 140 -1.88 -7.73 15.64
CA CYS A 140 -1.42 -6.40 15.22
C CYS A 140 -2.63 -5.47 14.98
N ASP A 141 -3.86 -6.01 15.12
CA ASP A 141 -5.15 -5.34 14.91
C ASP A 141 -5.41 -4.26 15.98
N GLY A 142 -4.68 -3.17 15.88
CA GLY A 142 -5.04 -1.98 16.64
C GLY A 142 -4.02 -0.85 16.65
N GLY A 143 -3.01 -0.84 15.78
CA GLY A 143 -2.03 0.25 15.70
C GLY A 143 -1.12 0.44 16.94
N GLY A 144 -1.47 -0.15 18.08
CA GLY A 144 -0.73 -0.13 19.34
C GLY A 144 0.11 -1.37 19.62
N ASN A 145 -0.11 -2.47 18.91
CA ASN A 145 0.64 -3.73 19.07
C ASN A 145 1.68 -3.93 17.96
N VAL A 146 2.25 -2.83 17.46
CA VAL A 146 3.42 -2.88 16.59
C VAL A 146 4.50 -2.05 17.26
N ASN A 147 5.65 -2.68 17.51
CA ASN A 147 6.86 -1.97 17.85
C ASN A 147 7.40 -1.34 16.56
N TRP A 148 7.11 -0.07 16.33
CA TRP A 148 7.58 0.67 15.16
C TRP A 148 9.06 0.99 15.30
N LEU A 149 9.87 0.51 14.35
CA LEU A 149 11.33 0.50 14.46
C LEU A 149 12.02 1.52 13.55
N ARG A 150 11.39 1.88 12.44
CA ARG A 150 11.90 2.87 11.49
C ARG A 150 10.80 3.53 10.66
N THR A 151 11.06 4.73 10.17
CA THR A 151 10.17 5.50 9.29
C THR A 151 10.79 5.66 7.92
N PHE A 152 9.98 5.91 6.89
CA PHE A 152 10.52 6.33 5.60
C PHE A 152 11.18 7.71 5.73
N LYS A 153 12.32 7.86 5.07
CA LYS A 153 13.06 9.13 4.91
C LYS A 153 12.80 9.77 3.55
N GLU A 154 12.63 8.94 2.52
CA GLU A 154 12.41 9.33 1.13
C GLU A 154 11.73 8.18 0.38
N GLY A 155 11.24 8.47 -0.82
CA GLY A 155 10.65 7.50 -1.74
C GLY A 155 9.29 7.90 -2.27
N PHE A 156 8.90 7.24 -3.35
CA PHE A 156 7.63 7.42 -4.02
C PHE A 156 7.12 6.09 -4.58
N VAL A 157 5.86 6.07 -4.98
CA VAL A 157 5.31 5.00 -5.81
C VAL A 157 5.01 5.53 -7.22
N THR A 158 5.26 4.70 -8.23
CA THR A 158 4.98 5.04 -9.63
C THR A 158 4.24 3.92 -10.35
N SER A 159 3.33 4.26 -11.25
CA SER A 159 2.68 3.29 -12.14
C SER A 159 3.45 3.03 -13.44
N ALA A 160 4.53 3.79 -13.69
CA ALA A 160 5.41 3.52 -14.81
C ALA A 160 6.36 2.37 -14.40
N PRO A 161 6.47 1.28 -15.19
CA PRO A 161 7.48 0.27 -14.92
C PRO A 161 8.86 0.92 -14.98
N ASN A 162 9.72 0.60 -14.02
CA ASN A 162 11.11 1.07 -14.00
C ASN A 162 11.80 0.61 -15.30
N THR A 163 11.91 1.51 -16.28
CA THR A 163 12.82 1.30 -17.41
C THR A 163 14.22 1.54 -16.89
N GLU A 164 14.94 0.45 -16.59
CA GLU A 164 16.40 0.47 -16.45
C GLU A 164 17.09 0.96 -17.74
#